data_AF-A0A1D7NIG4-F1
#
_entry.id   AF-A0A1D7NIG4-F1
#
_cell.length_a   1.000
_cell.length_b   1.000
_cell.length_c   1.000
_cell.angle_alpha   90.00
_cell.angle_beta   90.00
_cell.angle_gamma   90.00
#
_symmetry.space_group_name_H-M   'P 1'
#
loop_
_entity.id
_entity.type
_entity.pdbx_description
1 polymer ?
#
loop_
_entity_poly.entity_id
_entity_poly.type
_entity_poly.pdbx_seq_one_letter_code
_entity_poly.pdbx_strand_id
1 'polypeptide(L)'
;MSARKIATWHDAGLIDAATRDRLLAYEAAHARPLALWAVFGIGALAIALGLVSVIAANWEDIPGQLRLSIHLALIGGALAALFFGEKRMAQASPWAVEALVFVTAALGLSFFGHIGQVYQTSSPLWKPLAAWLVLFAPLLLLTGRSWPTALAVVGGSVWCAWSYAGSMTGFGAPDVGQSLQLWVAFVTALPVVYTPLAAGMRARSDRPDFWRRVEQAALAYGVAGASLATAVAGADVYGETGLLGGLANTALSGAVGVAAGLGTMLARPGVSGRMSGAIMAGAGLIVPLAHATGGLSLPSALLFFALWGGIAAAALAAHWRGVFQLAVGAIALRLIILSFELASDLLLSGFGLILSGFLILGVAWVAVRVSKTFAPSEEADA
;
A
#
# COMPACT_ATOMS: atom_id res chain seq x y z
N MET A 1 -26.53 -17.18 5.99
CA MET A 1 -26.15 -17.04 7.42
C MET A 1 -26.02 -18.44 8.01
N SER A 2 -24.98 -18.75 8.82
CA SER A 2 -24.80 -20.15 9.26
C SER A 2 -25.88 -20.57 10.27
N ALA A 3 -26.37 -21.80 10.16
CA ALA A 3 -27.37 -22.38 11.07
C ALA A 3 -26.94 -22.26 12.55
N ARG A 4 -25.64 -22.33 12.82
CA ARG A 4 -25.04 -22.09 14.14
C ARG A 4 -25.38 -20.71 14.69
N LYS A 5 -25.29 -19.66 13.86
CA LYS A 5 -25.55 -18.27 14.30
C LYS A 5 -27.04 -18.03 14.57
N ILE A 6 -27.92 -18.67 13.78
CA ILE A 6 -29.37 -18.64 13.98
C ILE A 6 -29.74 -19.34 15.31
N ALA A 7 -29.11 -20.49 15.60
CA ALA A 7 -29.27 -21.16 16.89
C ALA A 7 -28.79 -20.29 18.06
N THR A 8 -27.61 -19.66 17.95
CA THR A 8 -27.11 -18.75 19.00
C THR A 8 -28.06 -17.57 19.26
N TRP A 9 -28.71 -17.03 18.23
CA TRP A 9 -29.68 -15.95 18.40
C TRP A 9 -30.97 -16.40 19.07
N HIS A 10 -31.44 -17.61 18.75
CA HIS A 10 -32.58 -18.21 19.44
C HIS A 10 -32.25 -18.49 20.92
N ASP A 11 -31.07 -19.07 21.20
CA ASP A 11 -30.63 -19.39 22.56
C ASP A 11 -30.41 -18.13 23.42
N ALA A 12 -30.00 -17.02 22.78
CA ALA A 12 -29.90 -15.72 23.42
C ALA A 12 -31.26 -14.99 23.58
N GLY A 13 -32.37 -15.59 23.14
CA GLY A 13 -33.70 -15.01 23.23
C GLY A 13 -33.97 -13.86 22.26
N LEU A 14 -33.10 -13.65 21.26
CA LEU A 14 -33.24 -12.55 20.29
C LEU A 14 -34.32 -12.83 19.23
N ILE A 15 -34.67 -14.10 19.01
CA ILE A 15 -35.69 -14.53 18.04
C ILE A 15 -36.52 -15.68 18.61
N ASP A 16 -37.81 -15.75 18.24
CA ASP A 16 -38.69 -16.85 18.60
C ASP A 16 -38.51 -18.09 17.71
N ALA A 17 -39.09 -19.22 18.12
CA ALA A 17 -38.99 -20.49 17.39
C ALA A 17 -39.58 -20.40 15.97
N ALA A 18 -40.68 -19.65 15.79
CA ALA A 18 -41.32 -19.48 14.49
C ALA A 18 -40.43 -18.69 13.51
N THR A 19 -39.68 -17.70 13.99
CA THR A 19 -38.75 -16.89 13.20
C THR A 19 -37.48 -17.66 12.89
N ARG A 20 -36.97 -18.44 13.85
CA ARG A 20 -35.88 -19.40 13.61
C ARG A 20 -36.21 -20.33 12.44
N ASP A 21 -37.38 -20.95 12.45
CA ASP A 21 -37.77 -21.93 11.44
C ASP A 21 -37.98 -21.30 10.06
N ARG A 22 -38.55 -20.08 10.00
CA ARG A 22 -38.63 -19.31 8.75
C ARG A 22 -37.25 -18.95 8.19
N LEU A 23 -36.30 -18.56 9.04
CA LEU A 23 -34.93 -18.25 8.63
C LEU A 23 -34.19 -19.49 8.12
N LEU A 24 -34.35 -20.64 8.78
CA LEU A 24 -33.77 -21.91 8.33
C LEU A 24 -34.34 -22.34 6.98
N ALA A 25 -35.66 -22.24 6.80
CA ALA A 25 -36.31 -22.55 5.52
C ALA A 25 -35.86 -21.60 4.39
N TYR A 26 -35.73 -20.30 4.69
CA TYR A 26 -35.22 -19.31 3.73
C TYR A 26 -33.78 -19.61 3.32
N GLU A 27 -32.89 -19.91 4.27
CA GLU A 27 -31.49 -20.25 4.00
C GLU A 27 -31.37 -21.58 3.24
N ALA A 28 -32.21 -22.57 3.52
CA ALA A 28 -32.24 -23.83 2.77
C ALA A 28 -32.69 -23.62 1.31
N ALA A 29 -33.71 -22.80 1.08
CA ALA A 29 -34.19 -22.47 -0.27
C ALA A 29 -33.20 -21.59 -1.07
N HIS A 30 -32.38 -20.79 -0.39
CA HIS A 30 -31.37 -19.91 -0.99
C HIS A 30 -29.95 -20.44 -0.83
N ALA A 31 -29.80 -21.72 -0.47
CA ALA A 31 -28.51 -22.36 -0.34
C ALA A 31 -27.83 -22.38 -1.72
N ARG A 32 -26.77 -21.59 -1.88
CA ARG A 32 -25.93 -21.68 -3.07
C ARG A 32 -25.24 -23.05 -3.04
N PRO A 33 -25.32 -23.86 -4.10
CA PRO A 33 -24.65 -25.16 -4.13
C PRO A 33 -23.14 -24.94 -4.26
N LEU A 34 -22.48 -24.59 -3.15
CA LEU A 34 -21.08 -24.21 -3.09
C LEU A 34 -20.18 -25.32 -3.64
N ALA A 35 -20.53 -26.59 -3.41
CA ALA A 35 -19.83 -27.74 -3.97
C ALA A 35 -19.90 -27.76 -5.50
N LEU A 36 -21.09 -27.49 -6.09
CA LEU A 36 -21.25 -27.42 -7.54
C LEU A 36 -20.46 -26.24 -8.12
N TRP A 37 -20.51 -25.08 -7.47
CA TRP A 37 -19.71 -23.92 -7.86
C TRP A 37 -18.20 -24.17 -7.71
N ALA A 38 -17.78 -24.94 -6.71
CA ALA A 38 -16.39 -25.36 -6.55
C ALA A 38 -15.97 -26.30 -7.69
N VAL A 39 -16.82 -27.26 -8.08
CA VAL A 39 -16.55 -28.16 -9.23
C VAL A 39 -16.43 -27.35 -10.53
N PHE A 40 -17.33 -26.40 -10.79
CA PHE A 40 -17.22 -25.49 -11.94
C PHE A 40 -15.95 -24.64 -11.89
N GLY A 41 -15.61 -24.12 -10.71
CA GLY A 41 -14.38 -23.33 -10.51
C GLY A 41 -13.12 -24.15 -10.77
N ILE A 42 -13.05 -25.38 -10.25
CA ILE A 42 -11.93 -26.31 -10.48
C ILE A 42 -11.84 -26.68 -11.96
N GLY A 43 -12.97 -26.98 -12.61
CA GLY A 43 -13.02 -27.29 -14.04
C GLY A 43 -12.52 -26.13 -14.90
N ALA A 44 -13.00 -24.91 -14.64
CA ALA A 44 -12.54 -23.70 -15.33
C ALA A 44 -11.04 -23.43 -15.11
N LEU A 45 -10.55 -23.63 -13.88
CA LEU A 45 -9.14 -23.49 -13.56
C LEU A 45 -8.28 -24.53 -14.28
N ALA A 46 -8.71 -25.79 -14.33
CA ALA A 46 -8.02 -26.86 -15.03
C ALA A 46 -7.93 -26.57 -16.54
N ILE A 47 -9.01 -26.06 -17.15
CA ILE A 47 -9.01 -25.63 -18.56
C ILE A 47 -8.04 -24.47 -18.77
N ALA A 48 -8.09 -23.44 -17.92
CA ALA A 48 -7.21 -22.29 -18.03
C ALA A 48 -5.73 -22.67 -17.89
N LEU A 49 -5.40 -23.49 -16.89
CA LEU A 49 -4.05 -24.01 -16.67
C LEU A 49 -3.60 -24.89 -17.84
N GLY A 50 -4.47 -25.80 -18.31
CA GLY A 50 -4.19 -26.64 -19.48
C GLY A 50 -3.88 -25.81 -20.73
N LEU A 51 -4.66 -24.75 -20.99
CA LEU A 51 -4.42 -23.85 -22.12
C LEU A 51 -3.07 -23.13 -21.98
N VAL A 52 -2.77 -22.58 -20.80
CA VAL A 52 -1.48 -21.95 -20.51
C VAL A 52 -0.34 -22.95 -20.69
N SER A 53 -0.48 -24.18 -20.22
CA SER A 53 0.52 -25.24 -20.37
C SER A 53 0.74 -25.63 -21.82
N VAL A 54 -0.31 -25.77 -22.63
CA VAL A 54 -0.19 -26.05 -24.06
C VAL A 54 0.52 -24.92 -24.79
N ILE A 55 0.15 -23.67 -24.51
CA ILE A 55 0.83 -22.50 -25.10
C ILE A 55 2.30 -22.44 -24.67
N ALA A 56 2.58 -22.68 -23.39
CA ALA A 56 3.94 -22.68 -22.85
C ALA A 56 4.80 -23.79 -23.45
N ALA A 57 4.24 -24.99 -23.67
CA ALA A 57 4.93 -26.12 -24.29
C ALA A 57 5.32 -25.86 -25.76
N ASN A 58 4.55 -25.02 -26.46
CA ASN A 58 4.79 -24.64 -27.85
C ASN A 58 5.37 -23.22 -27.97
N TRP A 59 5.87 -22.64 -26.87
CA TRP A 59 6.18 -21.21 -26.81
C TRP A 59 7.24 -20.77 -27.83
N GLU A 60 8.25 -21.62 -28.06
CA GLU A 60 9.33 -21.37 -29.02
C GLU A 60 8.86 -21.49 -30.48
N ASP A 61 7.87 -22.36 -30.74
CA ASP A 61 7.33 -22.60 -32.09
C ASP A 61 6.39 -21.48 -32.55
N ILE A 62 5.84 -20.68 -31.63
CA ILE A 62 4.95 -19.58 -31.96
C ILE A 62 5.79 -18.36 -32.37
N PRO A 63 5.63 -17.80 -33.59
CA PRO A 63 6.38 -16.63 -34.02
C PRO A 63 6.20 -15.45 -33.05
N GLY A 64 7.29 -14.78 -32.68
CA GLY A 64 7.25 -13.67 -31.73
C GLY A 64 6.28 -12.54 -32.14
N GLN A 65 6.21 -12.24 -33.44
CA GLN A 65 5.26 -11.25 -33.96
C GLN A 65 3.79 -11.65 -33.76
N LEU A 66 3.48 -12.94 -33.90
CA LEU A 66 2.14 -13.47 -33.63
C LEU A 66 1.80 -13.34 -32.15
N ARG A 67 2.74 -13.71 -31.27
CA ARG A 67 2.59 -13.56 -29.81
C ARG A 67 2.30 -12.11 -29.40
N LEU A 68 3.06 -11.16 -29.95
CA LEU A 68 2.86 -9.73 -29.70
C LEU A 68 1.54 -9.22 -30.29
N SER A 69 1.18 -9.64 -31.49
CA SER A 69 -0.07 -9.23 -32.14
C SER A 69 -1.29 -9.70 -31.36
N ILE A 70 -1.29 -10.94 -30.86
CA ILE A 70 -2.35 -11.45 -30.00
C ILE A 70 -2.41 -10.65 -28.69
N HIS A 71 -1.26 -10.39 -28.06
CA HIS A 71 -1.21 -9.63 -26.82
C HIS A 71 -1.76 -8.20 -26.99
N LEU A 72 -1.38 -7.53 -28.09
CA LEU A 72 -1.89 -6.21 -28.44
C LEU A 72 -3.39 -6.24 -28.77
N ALA A 73 -3.86 -7.29 -29.46
CA ALA A 73 -5.28 -7.48 -29.74
C ALA A 73 -6.11 -7.68 -28.47
N LEU A 74 -5.57 -8.37 -27.46
CA LEU A 74 -6.20 -8.50 -26.14
C LEU A 74 -6.31 -7.15 -25.43
N ILE A 75 -5.25 -6.34 -25.46
CA ILE A 75 -5.27 -4.97 -24.90
C ILE A 75 -6.30 -4.12 -25.65
N GLY A 76 -6.27 -4.11 -26.99
CA GLY A 76 -7.19 -3.36 -27.83
C GLY A 76 -8.65 -3.78 -27.62
N GLY A 77 -8.91 -5.09 -27.51
CA GLY A 77 -10.23 -5.64 -27.21
C GLY A 77 -10.73 -5.26 -25.83
N ALA A 78 -9.87 -5.31 -24.81
CA ALA A 78 -10.22 -4.88 -23.46
C ALA A 78 -10.52 -3.37 -23.39
N LEU A 79 -9.72 -2.54 -24.06
CA LEU A 79 -9.97 -1.10 -24.19
C LEU A 79 -11.26 -0.80 -24.96
N ALA A 80 -11.55 -1.51 -26.05
CA ALA A 80 -12.80 -1.38 -26.78
C ALA A 80 -14.00 -1.79 -25.92
N ALA A 81 -13.88 -2.89 -25.16
CA ALA A 81 -14.92 -3.34 -24.23
C ALA A 81 -15.18 -2.31 -23.11
N LEU A 82 -14.13 -1.65 -22.59
CA LEU A 82 -14.28 -0.52 -21.68
C LEU A 82 -14.99 0.65 -22.37
N PHE A 83 -14.50 1.08 -23.54
CA PHE A 83 -15.02 2.27 -24.23
C PHE A 83 -16.50 2.14 -24.63
N PHE A 84 -16.90 1.00 -25.22
CA PHE A 84 -18.27 0.78 -25.69
C PHE A 84 -19.20 0.20 -24.60
N GLY A 85 -18.65 -0.48 -23.60
CA GLY A 85 -19.40 -1.30 -22.66
C GLY A 85 -19.48 -0.75 -21.23
N GLU A 86 -18.72 0.30 -20.86
CA GLU A 86 -18.58 0.72 -19.45
C GLU A 86 -19.92 0.90 -18.75
N LYS A 87 -20.84 1.67 -19.34
CA LYS A 87 -22.14 1.97 -18.71
C LYS A 87 -22.96 0.71 -18.43
N ARG A 88 -23.00 -0.21 -19.39
CA ARG A 88 -23.73 -1.48 -19.27
C ARG A 88 -23.08 -2.39 -18.22
N MET A 89 -21.75 -2.48 -18.23
CA MET A 89 -21.00 -3.26 -17.24
C MET A 89 -21.16 -2.70 -15.84
N ALA A 90 -21.10 -1.37 -15.68
CA ALA A 90 -21.27 -0.71 -14.39
C ALA A 90 -22.67 -0.94 -13.79
N GLN A 91 -23.72 -0.98 -14.63
CA GLN A 91 -25.08 -1.30 -14.20
C GLN A 91 -25.23 -2.76 -13.73
N ALA A 92 -24.57 -3.71 -14.41
CA ALA A 92 -24.61 -5.12 -14.03
C ALA A 92 -23.74 -5.43 -12.81
N SER A 93 -22.51 -4.90 -12.79
CA SER A 93 -21.57 -5.03 -11.69
C SER A 93 -20.48 -3.95 -11.78
N PRO A 94 -20.42 -3.00 -10.84
CA PRO A 94 -19.34 -2.01 -10.77
C PRO A 94 -17.94 -2.63 -10.69
N TRP A 95 -17.84 -3.86 -10.16
CA TRP A 95 -16.60 -4.62 -10.04
C TRP A 95 -16.08 -5.15 -11.38
N ALA A 96 -16.96 -5.36 -12.37
CA ALA A 96 -16.56 -5.86 -13.69
C ALA A 96 -15.74 -4.81 -14.44
N VAL A 97 -16.15 -3.54 -14.38
CA VAL A 97 -15.40 -2.41 -14.94
C VAL A 97 -14.03 -2.32 -14.28
N GLU A 98 -13.99 -2.40 -12.96
CA GLU A 98 -12.74 -2.30 -12.20
C GLU A 98 -11.76 -3.44 -12.52
N ALA A 99 -12.27 -4.67 -12.57
CA ALA A 99 -11.48 -5.84 -12.95
C ALA A 99 -10.93 -5.69 -14.37
N LEU A 100 -11.75 -5.23 -15.32
CA LEU A 100 -11.34 -5.03 -16.70
C LEU A 100 -10.30 -3.90 -16.83
N VAL A 101 -10.45 -2.78 -16.11
CA VAL A 101 -9.45 -1.71 -16.06
C VAL A 101 -8.12 -2.23 -15.51
N PHE A 102 -8.16 -2.97 -14.39
CA PHE A 102 -6.96 -3.56 -13.79
C PHE A 102 -6.29 -4.58 -14.72
N VAL A 103 -7.05 -5.50 -15.31
CA VAL A 103 -6.55 -6.49 -16.27
C VAL A 103 -5.95 -5.80 -17.49
N THR A 104 -6.59 -4.76 -18.02
CA THR A 104 -6.07 -3.98 -19.15
C THR A 104 -4.71 -3.35 -18.81
N ALA A 105 -4.57 -2.77 -17.62
CA ALA A 105 -3.31 -2.21 -17.16
C ALA A 105 -2.24 -3.31 -16.93
N ALA A 106 -2.61 -4.47 -16.40
CA ALA A 106 -1.70 -5.61 -16.23
C ALA A 106 -1.24 -6.22 -17.57
N LEU A 107 -2.14 -6.33 -18.55
CA LEU A 107 -1.80 -6.70 -19.93
C LEU A 107 -0.83 -5.69 -20.53
N GLY A 108 -1.09 -4.38 -20.36
CA GLY A 108 -0.17 -3.32 -20.77
C GLY A 108 1.23 -3.46 -20.14
N LEU A 109 1.31 -3.77 -18.84
CA LEU A 109 2.58 -3.92 -18.14
C LEU A 109 3.34 -5.15 -18.65
N SER A 110 2.67 -6.30 -18.74
CA SER A 110 3.26 -7.54 -19.23
C SER A 110 3.63 -7.47 -20.72
N PHE A 111 2.95 -6.65 -21.51
CA PHE A 111 3.27 -6.44 -22.92
C PHE A 111 4.68 -5.86 -23.11
N PHE A 112 5.11 -4.93 -22.26
CA PHE A 112 6.49 -4.43 -22.31
C PHE A 112 7.52 -5.51 -21.96
N GLY A 113 7.22 -6.39 -20.99
CA GLY A 113 8.06 -7.56 -20.71
C GLY A 113 8.13 -8.52 -21.91
N HIS A 114 6.99 -8.73 -22.58
CA HIS A 114 6.88 -9.58 -23.75
C HIS A 114 7.65 -9.01 -24.96
N ILE A 115 7.62 -7.69 -25.19
CA ILE A 115 8.47 -7.02 -26.18
C ILE A 115 9.94 -7.32 -25.89
N GLY A 116 10.36 -7.19 -24.63
CA GLY A 116 11.72 -7.45 -24.21
C GLY A 116 12.17 -8.89 -24.50
N GLN A 117 11.28 -9.87 -24.35
CA GLN A 117 11.56 -11.27 -24.67
C GLN A 117 11.66 -11.51 -26.18
N VAL A 118 10.70 -11.02 -26.98
CA VAL A 118 10.67 -11.27 -28.43
C VAL A 118 11.82 -10.59 -29.16
N TYR A 119 12.18 -9.38 -28.76
CA TYR A 119 13.27 -8.62 -29.37
C TYR A 119 14.60 -8.73 -28.60
N GLN A 120 14.65 -9.55 -27.55
CA GLN A 120 15.84 -9.78 -26.71
C GLN A 120 16.49 -8.48 -26.21
N THR A 121 15.69 -7.49 -25.81
CA THR A 121 16.20 -6.17 -25.40
C THR A 121 16.66 -6.18 -23.94
N SER A 122 17.81 -5.59 -23.65
CA SER A 122 18.38 -5.41 -22.30
C SER A 122 18.07 -4.03 -21.69
N SER A 123 16.86 -3.53 -21.87
CA SER A 123 16.49 -2.21 -21.33
C SER A 123 16.37 -2.22 -19.80
N PRO A 124 16.91 -1.20 -19.09
CA PRO A 124 16.65 -1.03 -17.66
C PRO A 124 15.14 -0.97 -17.37
N LEU A 125 14.69 -1.64 -16.31
CA LEU A 125 13.26 -1.83 -16.00
C LEU A 125 12.46 -0.52 -15.88
N TRP A 126 13.08 0.59 -15.48
CA TRP A 126 12.41 1.88 -15.37
C TRP A 126 11.91 2.42 -16.72
N LYS A 127 12.56 2.09 -17.85
CA LYS A 127 12.15 2.56 -19.19
C LYS A 127 10.77 2.02 -19.60
N PRO A 128 10.53 0.69 -19.62
CA PRO A 128 9.21 0.15 -19.92
C PRO A 128 8.17 0.53 -18.85
N LEU A 129 8.56 0.64 -17.57
CA LEU A 129 7.65 1.09 -16.52
C LEU A 129 7.21 2.55 -16.69
N ALA A 130 8.13 3.44 -17.06
CA ALA A 130 7.82 4.82 -17.37
C ALA A 130 6.88 4.91 -18.57
N ALA A 131 7.15 4.15 -19.63
CA ALA A 131 6.24 4.06 -20.78
C ALA A 131 4.86 3.54 -20.37
N TRP A 132 4.80 2.52 -19.52
CA TRP A 132 3.55 2.00 -18.97
C TRP A 132 2.79 3.04 -18.14
N LEU A 133 3.47 3.79 -17.26
CA LEU A 133 2.86 4.86 -16.49
C LEU A 133 2.29 5.96 -17.40
N VAL A 134 3.04 6.39 -18.43
CA VAL A 134 2.58 7.40 -19.39
C VAL A 134 1.30 6.96 -20.10
N LEU A 135 1.21 5.68 -20.49
CA LEU A 135 0.07 5.18 -21.25
C LEU A 135 -1.13 4.79 -20.37
N PHE A 136 -0.89 4.18 -19.20
CA PHE A 136 -1.95 3.55 -18.39
C PHE A 136 -2.28 4.30 -17.11
N ALA A 137 -1.39 5.15 -16.56
CA ALA A 137 -1.75 5.93 -15.38
C ALA A 137 -2.91 6.91 -15.64
N PRO A 138 -3.02 7.60 -16.80
CA PRO A 138 -4.19 8.42 -17.11
C PRO A 138 -5.48 7.60 -17.09
N LEU A 139 -5.49 6.42 -17.71
CA LEU A 139 -6.63 5.51 -17.68
C LEU A 139 -7.00 5.15 -16.23
N LEU A 140 -6.03 4.67 -15.44
CA LEU A 140 -6.24 4.26 -14.06
C LEU A 140 -6.73 5.40 -13.15
N LEU A 141 -6.19 6.60 -13.31
CA LEU A 141 -6.59 7.79 -12.55
C LEU A 141 -7.98 8.27 -12.94
N LEU A 142 -8.38 8.15 -14.22
CA LEU A 142 -9.68 8.56 -14.72
C LEU A 142 -10.80 7.57 -14.39
N THR A 143 -10.54 6.26 -14.44
CA THR A 143 -11.59 5.24 -14.32
C THR A 143 -11.54 4.42 -13.03
N GLY A 144 -10.40 4.35 -12.34
CA GLY A 144 -10.19 3.46 -11.19
C GLY A 144 -11.12 3.74 -10.02
N ARG A 145 -11.59 2.68 -9.34
CA ARG A 145 -12.52 2.76 -8.21
C ARG A 145 -12.12 1.90 -7.02
N SER A 146 -11.00 1.18 -7.06
CA SER A 146 -10.59 0.21 -6.03
C SER A 146 -9.14 0.34 -5.56
N TRP A 147 -8.75 -0.53 -4.62
CA TRP A 147 -7.36 -0.64 -4.13
C TRP A 147 -6.39 -1.11 -5.22
N PRO A 148 -6.68 -2.18 -6.00
CA PRO A 148 -5.81 -2.61 -7.10
C PRO A 148 -5.39 -1.49 -8.06
N THR A 149 -6.32 -0.65 -8.52
CA THR A 149 -5.99 0.43 -9.46
C THR A 149 -5.20 1.55 -8.78
N ALA A 150 -5.52 1.90 -7.53
CA ALA A 150 -4.73 2.87 -6.75
C ALA A 150 -3.29 2.38 -6.51
N LEU A 151 -3.12 1.10 -6.15
CA LEU A 151 -1.80 0.48 -5.97
C LEU A 151 -1.04 0.36 -7.29
N ALA A 152 -1.72 0.08 -8.41
CA ALA A 152 -1.08 0.04 -9.72
C ALA A 152 -0.44 1.40 -10.07
N VAL A 153 -1.14 2.51 -9.85
CA VAL A 153 -0.60 3.85 -10.12
C VAL A 153 0.51 4.23 -9.14
N VAL A 154 0.24 4.17 -7.84
CA VAL A 154 1.19 4.64 -6.82
C VAL A 154 2.38 3.68 -6.72
N GLY A 155 2.12 2.38 -6.63
CA GLY A 155 3.14 1.34 -6.59
C GLY A 155 3.95 1.27 -7.88
N GLY A 156 3.32 1.41 -9.05
CA GLY A 156 4.05 1.52 -10.32
C GLY A 156 4.96 2.74 -10.37
N SER A 157 4.51 3.88 -9.85
CA SER A 157 5.32 5.11 -9.75
C SER A 157 6.51 4.94 -8.79
N VAL A 158 6.27 4.34 -7.62
CA VAL A 158 7.33 4.01 -6.64
C VAL A 158 8.36 3.08 -7.26
N TRP A 159 7.93 1.96 -7.86
CA TRP A 159 8.83 1.00 -8.46
C TRP A 159 9.63 1.60 -9.62
N CYS A 160 8.98 2.41 -10.46
CA CYS A 160 9.66 3.13 -11.55
C CYS A 160 10.75 4.07 -10.99
N ALA A 161 10.44 4.85 -9.95
CA ALA A 161 11.38 5.78 -9.34
C ALA A 161 12.59 5.07 -8.72
N TRP A 162 12.37 3.97 -7.99
CA TRP A 162 13.47 3.19 -7.38
C TRP A 162 14.27 2.38 -8.42
N SER A 163 13.62 1.86 -9.46
CA SER A 163 14.33 1.21 -10.57
C SER A 163 15.20 2.20 -11.34
N TYR A 164 14.70 3.42 -11.55
CA TYR A 164 15.49 4.52 -12.12
C TYR A 164 16.68 4.85 -11.23
N ALA A 165 16.44 5.03 -9.93
CA ALA A 165 17.49 5.32 -8.96
C ALA A 165 18.61 4.26 -8.95
N GLY A 166 18.26 2.98 -8.92
CA GLY A 166 19.22 1.89 -8.98
C GLY A 166 20.01 1.87 -10.29
N SER A 167 19.36 2.15 -11.42
CA SER A 167 20.02 2.18 -12.73
C SER A 167 20.98 3.36 -12.91
N MET A 168 20.66 4.52 -12.32
CA MET A 168 21.49 5.74 -12.45
C MET A 168 22.62 5.81 -11.43
N THR A 169 22.47 5.14 -10.28
CA THR A 169 23.46 5.17 -9.20
C THR A 169 24.22 3.86 -9.03
N GLY A 170 23.90 2.82 -9.81
CA GLY A 170 24.47 1.48 -9.60
C GLY A 170 24.17 0.92 -8.20
N PHE A 171 23.01 1.26 -7.63
CA PHE A 171 22.64 1.01 -6.23
C PHE A 171 23.55 1.66 -5.18
N GLY A 172 24.04 2.88 -5.44
CA GLY A 172 24.85 3.64 -4.50
C GLY A 172 26.36 3.46 -4.69
N ALA A 173 26.79 3.23 -5.93
CA ALA A 173 28.22 3.23 -6.26
C ALA A 173 28.89 4.55 -5.84
N PRO A 174 30.11 4.50 -5.25
CA PRO A 174 30.78 5.65 -4.64
C PRO A 174 30.98 6.88 -5.54
N ASP A 175 31.15 6.69 -6.85
CA ASP A 175 31.65 7.73 -7.75
C ASP A 175 30.56 8.58 -8.43
N VAL A 176 29.32 8.54 -7.95
CA VAL A 176 28.21 9.29 -8.55
C VAL A 176 28.21 10.74 -8.06
N GLY A 177 28.35 11.70 -8.97
CA GLY A 177 28.39 13.13 -8.64
C GLY A 177 27.15 13.63 -7.86
N GLN A 178 27.38 14.60 -6.95
CA GLN A 178 26.36 15.12 -6.02
C GLN A 178 25.08 15.63 -6.70
N SER A 179 25.18 16.27 -7.86
CA SER A 179 24.02 16.77 -8.62
C SER A 179 23.07 15.64 -9.04
N LEU A 180 23.62 14.50 -9.48
CA LEU A 180 22.85 13.33 -9.84
C LEU A 180 22.24 12.67 -8.59
N GLN A 181 22.94 12.64 -7.46
CA GLN A 181 22.39 12.13 -6.20
C GLN A 181 21.18 12.95 -5.73
N LEU A 182 21.26 14.29 -5.80
CA LEU A 182 20.14 15.18 -5.49
C LEU A 182 18.96 14.96 -6.44
N TRP A 183 19.23 14.82 -7.74
CA TRP A 183 18.18 14.52 -8.72
C TRP A 183 17.48 13.19 -8.41
N VAL A 184 18.24 12.14 -8.11
CA VAL A 184 17.68 10.83 -7.79
C VAL A 184 16.90 10.89 -6.47
N ALA A 185 17.39 11.61 -5.46
CA ALA A 185 16.66 11.82 -4.20
C ALA A 185 15.29 12.46 -4.45
N PHE A 186 15.26 13.53 -5.26
CA PHE A 186 14.01 14.16 -5.71
C PHE A 186 13.08 13.16 -6.41
N VAL A 187 13.58 12.41 -7.40
CA VAL A 187 12.77 11.43 -8.15
C VAL A 187 12.20 10.35 -7.24
N THR A 188 12.98 9.83 -6.29
CA THR A 188 12.50 8.83 -5.32
C THR A 188 11.48 9.41 -4.33
N ALA A 189 11.52 10.71 -4.05
CA ALA A 189 10.53 11.37 -3.20
C ALA A 189 9.22 11.69 -3.93
N LEU A 190 9.22 11.87 -5.26
CA LEU A 190 8.05 12.27 -6.05
C LEU A 190 6.74 11.50 -5.79
N PRO A 191 6.72 10.17 -5.53
CA PRO A 191 5.47 9.46 -5.26
C PRO A 191 4.68 10.01 -4.05
N VAL A 192 5.31 10.72 -3.11
CA VAL A 192 4.58 11.36 -1.99
C VAL A 192 3.66 12.50 -2.46
N VAL A 193 3.91 13.08 -3.65
CA VAL A 193 3.09 14.15 -4.25
C VAL A 193 1.68 13.66 -4.62
N TYR A 194 1.46 12.34 -4.72
CA TYR A 194 0.11 11.79 -4.82
C TYR A 194 -0.76 12.12 -3.59
N THR A 195 -0.19 12.43 -2.43
CA THR A 195 -0.97 12.83 -1.24
C THR A 195 -1.76 14.13 -1.41
N PRO A 196 -1.15 15.30 -1.72
CA PRO A 196 -1.91 16.53 -1.95
C PRO A 196 -2.79 16.45 -3.21
N LEU A 197 -2.33 15.77 -4.27
CA LEU A 197 -3.12 15.57 -5.48
C LEU A 197 -4.42 14.83 -5.16
N ALA A 198 -4.31 13.69 -4.49
CA ALA A 198 -5.47 12.89 -4.14
C ALA A 198 -6.36 13.61 -3.13
N ALA A 199 -5.79 14.30 -2.13
CA ALA A 199 -6.56 15.11 -1.18
C ALA A 199 -7.39 16.19 -1.90
N GLY A 200 -6.83 16.86 -2.90
CA GLY A 200 -7.53 17.85 -3.71
C GLY A 200 -8.62 17.24 -4.61
N MET A 201 -8.36 16.06 -5.16
CA MET A 201 -9.33 15.37 -6.02
C MET A 201 -10.49 14.74 -5.23
N ARG A 202 -10.29 14.34 -3.97
CA ARG A 202 -11.37 13.85 -3.09
C ARG A 202 -12.52 14.83 -2.96
N ALA A 203 -12.25 16.14 -3.00
CA ALA A 203 -13.26 17.18 -2.89
C ALA A 203 -13.93 17.52 -4.24
N ARG A 204 -13.32 17.16 -5.37
CA ARG A 204 -13.74 17.60 -6.71
C ARG A 204 -14.24 16.47 -7.61
N SER A 205 -14.06 15.23 -7.21
CA SER A 205 -14.35 14.06 -8.03
C SER A 205 -15.51 13.25 -7.48
N ASP A 206 -16.30 12.65 -8.37
CA ASP A 206 -17.38 11.72 -8.03
C ASP A 206 -16.87 10.37 -7.47
N ARG A 207 -15.55 10.18 -7.34
CA ARG A 207 -14.90 8.96 -6.82
C ARG A 207 -14.05 9.25 -5.57
N PRO A 208 -14.60 9.83 -4.49
CA PRO A 208 -13.83 10.23 -3.32
C PRO A 208 -13.10 9.05 -2.63
N ASP A 209 -13.64 7.83 -2.72
CA ASP A 209 -13.02 6.65 -2.13
C ASP A 209 -11.81 6.13 -2.91
N PHE A 210 -11.77 6.30 -4.23
CA PHE A 210 -10.58 5.98 -5.02
C PHE A 210 -9.43 6.90 -4.63
N TRP A 211 -9.68 8.21 -4.60
CA TRP A 211 -8.67 9.19 -4.22
C TRP A 211 -8.22 9.02 -2.77
N ARG A 212 -9.11 8.63 -1.86
CA ARG A 212 -8.73 8.22 -0.49
C ARG A 212 -7.68 7.12 -0.50
N ARG A 213 -7.82 6.10 -1.36
CA ARG A 213 -6.86 4.99 -1.46
C ARG A 213 -5.53 5.41 -2.08
N VAL A 214 -5.55 6.27 -3.11
CA VAL A 214 -4.33 6.86 -3.69
C VAL A 214 -3.56 7.65 -2.62
N GLU A 215 -4.27 8.49 -1.86
CA GLU A 215 -3.69 9.24 -0.74
C GLU A 215 -3.10 8.30 0.32
N GLN A 216 -3.84 7.26 0.73
CA GLN A 216 -3.38 6.28 1.73
C GLN A 216 -2.14 5.51 1.25
N ALA A 217 -2.08 5.12 -0.02
CA ALA A 217 -0.92 4.43 -0.59
C ALA A 217 0.32 5.34 -0.62
N ALA A 218 0.15 6.61 -1.01
CA ALA A 218 1.24 7.58 -1.03
C ALA A 218 1.70 7.98 0.37
N LEU A 219 0.77 8.07 1.34
CA LEU A 219 1.07 8.31 2.74
C LEU A 219 1.80 7.12 3.37
N ALA A 220 1.38 5.89 3.07
CA ALA A 220 2.07 4.69 3.49
C ALA A 220 3.51 4.65 2.94
N TYR A 221 3.73 5.04 1.68
CA TYR A 221 5.06 5.14 1.11
C TYR A 221 5.95 6.13 1.88
N GLY A 222 5.47 7.34 2.17
CA GLY A 222 6.22 8.34 2.94
C GLY A 222 6.55 7.89 4.37
N VAL A 223 5.56 7.33 5.08
CA VAL A 223 5.74 6.83 6.45
C VAL A 223 6.68 5.62 6.49
N ALA A 224 6.58 4.71 5.52
CA ALA A 224 7.49 3.57 5.40
C ALA A 224 8.91 4.04 5.10
N GLY A 225 9.09 5.03 4.22
CA GLY A 225 10.39 5.63 3.93
C GLY A 225 11.04 6.27 5.16
N ALA A 226 10.27 7.05 5.93
CA ALA A 226 10.76 7.64 7.18
C ALA A 226 11.09 6.59 8.25
N SER A 227 10.25 5.55 8.38
CA SER A 227 10.51 4.42 9.28
C SER A 227 11.79 3.68 8.89
N LEU A 228 11.99 3.43 7.59
CA LEU A 228 13.20 2.80 7.08
C LEU A 228 14.43 3.67 7.33
N ALA A 229 14.35 4.99 7.12
CA ALA A 229 15.45 5.91 7.41
C ALA A 229 15.89 5.84 8.89
N THR A 230 14.94 5.76 9.83
CA THR A 230 15.27 5.57 11.26
C THR A 230 15.86 4.20 11.59
N ALA A 231 15.46 3.15 10.86
CA ALA A 231 16.01 1.81 11.05
C ALA A 231 17.45 1.71 10.52
N VAL A 232 17.70 2.24 9.31
CA VAL A 232 19.04 2.31 8.71
C VAL A 232 19.99 3.15 9.59
N ALA A 233 19.49 4.23 10.18
CA ALA A 233 20.25 5.05 11.13
C ALA A 233 20.72 4.29 12.37
N GLY A 234 19.85 3.45 12.93
CA GLY A 234 20.15 2.69 14.15
C GLY A 234 21.09 1.51 13.91
N ALA A 235 21.09 0.93 12.71
CA ALA A 235 21.92 -0.21 12.34
C ALA A 235 23.34 0.17 11.86
N ASP A 236 23.68 1.46 11.85
CA ASP A 236 24.95 2.00 11.29
C ASP A 236 25.20 1.60 9.83
N VAL A 237 24.12 1.39 9.07
CA VAL A 237 24.16 1.01 7.64
C VAL A 237 24.16 2.26 6.74
N TYR A 238 24.36 3.45 7.30
CA TYR A 238 24.75 4.61 6.49
C TYR A 238 26.20 4.41 6.03
N GLY A 239 26.39 3.60 4.99
CA GLY A 239 27.61 3.71 4.20
C GLY A 239 27.77 5.17 3.76
N GLU A 240 29.00 5.67 3.71
CA GLU A 240 29.33 7.05 3.27
C GLU A 240 28.81 7.37 1.85
N THR A 241 28.27 6.37 1.13
CA THR A 241 27.85 6.44 -0.26
C THR A 241 26.45 5.85 -0.43
N GLY A 242 25.52 6.66 -0.96
CA GLY A 242 24.14 6.24 -1.24
C GLY A 242 23.10 7.36 -1.09
N LEU A 243 21.87 7.08 -1.55
CA LEU A 243 20.72 7.99 -1.49
C LEU A 243 20.40 8.52 -0.08
N LEU A 244 20.66 7.68 0.92
CA LEU A 244 20.45 8.01 2.32
C LEU A 244 21.74 8.56 2.99
N GLY A 245 22.91 8.37 2.38
CA GLY A 245 24.21 8.73 2.97
C GLY A 245 24.54 10.23 3.00
N GLY A 246 23.85 11.06 2.22
CA GLY A 246 24.11 12.50 2.17
C GLY A 246 23.01 13.33 2.82
N LEU A 247 23.38 14.23 3.75
CA LEU A 247 22.45 15.18 4.39
C LEU A 247 21.64 15.99 3.36
N ALA A 248 22.26 16.42 2.26
CA ALA A 248 21.57 17.18 1.22
C ALA A 248 20.48 16.34 0.50
N ASN A 249 20.73 15.04 0.31
CA ASN A 249 19.80 14.11 -0.35
C ASN A 249 18.58 13.82 0.56
N THR A 250 18.84 13.58 1.84
CA THR A 250 17.79 13.33 2.84
C THR A 250 17.00 14.60 3.16
N ALA A 251 17.65 15.77 3.20
CA ALA A 251 16.98 17.07 3.34
C ALA A 251 16.08 17.39 2.14
N LEU A 252 16.52 17.13 0.91
CA LEU A 252 15.70 17.34 -0.28
C LEU A 252 14.48 16.40 -0.28
N SER A 253 14.67 15.12 0.00
CA SER A 253 13.58 14.13 0.12
C SER A 253 12.59 14.54 1.21
N GLY A 254 13.11 14.98 2.35
CA GLY A 254 12.31 15.49 3.47
C GLY A 254 11.52 16.75 3.11
N ALA A 255 12.13 17.69 2.40
CA ALA A 255 11.47 18.91 1.92
C ALA A 255 10.30 18.60 0.98
N VAL A 256 10.46 17.63 0.07
CA VAL A 256 9.36 17.17 -0.79
C VAL A 256 8.22 16.56 0.06
N GLY A 257 8.55 15.76 1.08
CA GLY A 257 7.58 15.20 2.03
C GLY A 257 6.82 16.28 2.82
N VAL A 258 7.54 17.28 3.34
CA VAL A 258 6.94 18.43 4.05
C VAL A 258 6.03 19.23 3.13
N ALA A 259 6.48 19.54 1.91
CA ALA A 259 5.68 20.26 0.92
C ALA A 259 4.40 19.48 0.57
N ALA A 260 4.48 18.15 0.40
CA ALA A 260 3.32 17.30 0.16
C ALA A 260 2.35 17.27 1.36
N GLY A 261 2.88 17.24 2.59
CA GLY A 261 2.09 17.33 3.82
C GLY A 261 1.35 18.65 3.94
N LEU A 262 2.03 19.78 3.75
CA LEU A 262 1.43 21.11 3.73
C LEU A 262 0.38 21.25 2.62
N GLY A 263 0.69 20.77 1.41
CA GLY A 263 -0.25 20.74 0.30
C GLY A 263 -1.52 19.94 0.62
N THR A 264 -1.38 18.84 1.37
CA THR A 264 -2.51 18.02 1.82
C THR A 264 -3.39 18.78 2.82
N MET A 265 -2.79 19.51 3.77
CA MET A 265 -3.54 20.34 4.71
C MET A 265 -4.31 21.46 4.01
N LEU A 266 -3.68 22.10 3.01
CA LEU A 266 -4.32 23.15 2.20
C LEU A 266 -5.44 22.59 1.32
N ALA A 267 -5.24 21.41 0.72
CA ALA A 267 -6.21 20.77 -0.16
C ALA A 267 -7.42 20.21 0.62
N ARG A 268 -7.25 19.81 1.89
CA ARG A 268 -8.32 19.28 2.74
C ARG A 268 -8.27 19.90 4.14
N PRO A 269 -8.94 21.05 4.36
CA PRO A 269 -8.81 21.82 5.61
C PRO A 269 -9.46 21.18 6.85
N GLY A 270 -10.27 20.13 6.72
CA GLY A 270 -10.89 19.43 7.86
C GLY A 270 -9.88 18.67 8.73
N VAL A 271 -10.30 18.25 9.94
CA VAL A 271 -9.43 17.54 10.92
C VAL A 271 -8.71 16.35 10.29
N SER A 272 -9.44 15.50 9.57
CA SER A 272 -8.88 14.35 8.85
C SER A 272 -7.81 14.74 7.81
N GLY A 273 -7.94 15.88 7.13
CA GLY A 273 -6.93 16.34 6.16
C GLY A 273 -5.71 16.96 6.82
N ARG A 274 -5.93 17.75 7.89
CA ARG A 274 -4.84 18.27 8.72
C ARG A 274 -4.01 17.15 9.35
N MET A 275 -4.65 16.08 9.85
CA MET A 275 -3.95 14.94 10.44
C MET A 275 -3.17 14.13 9.38
N SER A 276 -3.75 13.86 8.20
CA SER A 276 -3.00 13.22 7.10
C SER A 276 -1.81 14.07 6.64
N GLY A 277 -2.00 15.37 6.49
CA GLY A 277 -0.92 16.31 6.14
C GLY A 277 0.16 16.38 7.22
N ALA A 278 -0.21 16.35 8.51
CA ALA A 278 0.73 16.38 9.63
C ALA A 278 1.57 15.10 9.68
N ILE A 279 0.95 13.93 9.44
CA ILE A 279 1.67 12.66 9.34
C ILE A 279 2.69 12.70 8.20
N MET A 280 2.29 13.17 7.01
CA MET A 280 3.21 13.26 5.87
C MET A 280 4.34 14.27 6.11
N ALA A 281 4.02 15.45 6.65
CA ALA A 281 5.04 16.44 6.98
C ALA A 281 5.99 15.96 8.07
N GLY A 282 5.47 15.30 9.10
CA GLY A 282 6.27 14.65 10.15
C GLY A 282 7.19 13.58 9.58
N ALA A 283 6.68 12.71 8.69
CA ALA A 283 7.51 11.74 7.98
C ALA A 283 8.62 12.42 7.17
N GLY A 284 8.31 13.52 6.46
CA GLY A 284 9.29 14.31 5.73
C GLY A 284 10.38 14.90 6.64
N LEU A 285 10.04 15.40 7.83
CA LEU A 285 11.01 15.92 8.80
C LEU A 285 11.91 14.84 9.41
N ILE A 286 11.36 13.64 9.63
CA ILE A 286 12.10 12.53 10.25
C ILE A 286 13.24 12.03 9.36
N VAL A 287 13.09 12.09 8.03
CA VAL A 287 14.11 11.57 7.08
C VAL A 287 15.49 12.23 7.26
N PRO A 288 15.65 13.56 7.21
CA PRO A 288 16.96 14.20 7.48
C PRO A 288 17.40 14.10 8.94
N LEU A 289 16.46 14.09 9.91
CA LEU A 289 16.80 13.91 11.33
C LEU A 289 17.40 12.52 11.60
N ALA A 290 16.88 11.49 10.95
CA ALA A 290 17.40 10.13 11.05
C ALA A 290 18.83 10.03 10.52
N HIS A 291 19.17 10.79 9.48
CA HIS A 291 20.56 10.88 9.02
C HIS A 291 21.47 11.53 10.07
N ALA A 292 21.01 12.61 10.72
CA ALA A 292 21.77 13.28 11.78
C ALA A 292 22.00 12.40 13.04
N THR A 293 21.20 11.35 13.24
CA THR A 293 21.37 10.38 14.32
C THR A 293 22.06 9.08 13.90
N GLY A 294 22.63 9.04 12.68
CA GLY A 294 23.33 7.86 12.17
C GLY A 294 24.43 7.36 13.12
N GLY A 295 24.53 6.05 13.27
CA GLY A 295 25.49 5.40 14.19
C GLY A 295 25.05 5.38 15.65
N LEU A 296 23.91 6.01 15.99
CA LEU A 296 23.36 6.04 17.34
C LEU A 296 22.01 5.30 17.37
N SER A 297 22.01 4.08 17.92
CA SER A 297 20.83 3.21 18.00
C SER A 297 19.68 3.83 18.81
N LEU A 298 19.98 4.40 19.97
CA LEU A 298 18.97 4.98 20.87
C LEU A 298 18.29 6.24 20.30
N PRO A 299 19.00 7.30 19.85
CA PRO A 299 18.38 8.46 19.20
C PRO A 299 17.55 8.09 17.96
N SER A 300 18.05 7.16 17.14
CA SER A 300 17.32 6.68 15.95
C SER A 300 16.01 5.96 16.34
N ALA A 301 16.03 5.18 17.41
CA ALA A 301 14.81 4.56 17.95
C ALA A 301 13.85 5.61 18.55
N LEU A 302 14.35 6.64 19.22
CA LEU A 302 13.51 7.74 19.72
C LEU A 302 12.81 8.49 18.59
N LEU A 303 13.47 8.72 17.46
CA LEU A 303 12.84 9.30 16.25
C LEU A 303 11.73 8.40 15.70
N PHE A 304 11.95 7.08 15.66
CA PHE A 304 10.90 6.13 15.28
C PHE A 304 9.69 6.21 16.23
N PHE A 305 9.92 6.24 17.55
CA PHE A 305 8.85 6.38 18.53
C PHE A 305 8.13 7.74 18.42
N ALA A 306 8.85 8.82 18.12
CA ALA A 306 8.26 10.12 17.88
C ALA A 306 7.37 10.12 16.62
N LEU A 307 7.82 9.51 15.52
CA LEU A 307 7.03 9.36 14.30
C LEU A 307 5.73 8.61 14.57
N TRP A 308 5.81 7.41 15.13
CA TRP A 308 4.65 6.55 15.35
C TRP A 308 3.75 7.02 16.50
N GLY A 309 4.32 7.67 17.52
CA GLY A 309 3.56 8.37 18.56
C GLY A 309 2.78 9.55 18.00
N GLY A 310 3.39 10.33 17.10
CA GLY A 310 2.71 11.39 16.35
C GLY A 310 1.58 10.85 15.46
N ILE A 311 1.80 9.72 14.76
CA ILE A 311 0.76 9.04 13.99
C ILE A 311 -0.37 8.56 14.89
N ALA A 312 -0.08 7.99 16.06
CA ALA A 312 -1.09 7.56 17.03
C ALA A 312 -1.93 8.76 17.53
N ALA A 313 -1.29 9.88 17.87
CA ALA A 313 -1.98 11.11 18.27
C ALA A 313 -2.87 11.67 17.15
N ALA A 314 -2.36 11.70 15.92
CA ALA A 314 -3.11 12.12 14.74
C ALA A 314 -4.31 11.20 14.45
N ALA A 315 -4.13 9.88 14.62
CA ALA A 315 -5.19 8.90 14.48
C ALA A 315 -6.28 9.05 15.56
N LEU A 316 -5.92 9.38 16.79
CA LEU A 316 -6.89 9.69 17.86
C LEU A 316 -7.69 10.95 17.52
N ALA A 317 -7.01 12.03 17.11
CA ALA A 317 -7.66 13.28 16.74
C ALA A 317 -8.62 13.14 15.53
N ALA A 318 -8.33 12.21 14.62
CA ALA A 318 -9.18 11.92 13.46
C ALA A 318 -10.11 10.70 13.63
N HIS A 319 -10.15 10.10 14.83
CA HIS A 319 -10.94 8.89 15.15
C HIS A 319 -10.64 7.65 14.28
N TRP A 320 -9.40 7.48 13.82
CA TRP A 320 -8.97 6.33 13.01
C TRP A 320 -8.48 5.16 13.87
N ARG A 321 -9.42 4.37 14.41
CA ARG A 321 -9.12 3.22 15.30
C ARG A 321 -8.08 2.24 14.73
N GLY A 322 -8.21 1.87 13.46
CA GLY A 322 -7.27 0.94 12.82
C GLY A 322 -5.85 1.49 12.70
N VAL A 323 -5.71 2.79 12.38
CA VAL A 323 -4.39 3.44 12.29
C VAL A 323 -3.74 3.57 13.67
N PHE A 324 -4.54 3.88 14.69
CA PHE A 324 -4.06 3.91 16.08
C PHE A 324 -3.52 2.55 16.53
N GLN A 325 -4.28 1.47 16.27
CA GLN A 325 -3.84 0.11 16.59
C GLN A 325 -2.57 -0.28 15.83
N LEU A 326 -2.48 0.09 14.55
CA LEU A 326 -1.29 -0.14 13.74
C LEU A 326 -0.07 0.60 14.30
N ALA A 327 -0.23 1.85 14.74
CA ALA A 327 0.85 2.63 15.35
C ALA A 327 1.33 2.01 16.67
N VAL A 328 0.40 1.56 17.53
CA VAL A 328 0.74 0.82 18.75
C VAL A 328 1.53 -0.45 18.43
N GLY A 329 1.08 -1.22 17.43
CA GLY A 329 1.77 -2.42 16.97
C GLY A 329 3.19 -2.13 16.45
N ALA A 330 3.36 -1.05 15.67
CA ALA A 330 4.67 -0.64 15.15
C ALA A 330 5.64 -0.24 16.28
N ILE A 331 5.16 0.50 17.29
CA ILE A 331 5.95 0.86 18.48
C ILE A 331 6.37 -0.40 19.24
N ALA A 332 5.43 -1.33 19.47
CA ALA A 332 5.72 -2.59 20.16
C ALA A 332 6.76 -3.42 19.40
N LEU A 333 6.62 -3.55 18.08
CA LEU A 333 7.61 -4.25 17.25
C LEU A 333 8.99 -3.60 17.32
N ARG A 334 9.07 -2.26 17.28
CA ARG A 334 10.37 -1.56 17.38
C ARG A 334 11.01 -1.74 18.75
N LEU A 335 10.24 -1.80 19.84
CA LEU A 335 10.78 -2.11 21.17
C LEU A 335 11.42 -3.51 21.21
N ILE A 336 10.85 -4.49 20.51
CA ILE A 336 11.46 -5.82 20.38
C ILE A 336 12.79 -5.71 19.61
N ILE A 337 12.79 -5.05 18.46
CA ILE A 337 14.01 -4.90 17.64
C ILE A 337 15.11 -4.17 18.41
N LEU A 338 14.76 -3.07 19.11
CA LEU A 338 15.70 -2.30 19.92
C LEU A 338 16.36 -3.14 21.03
N SER A 339 15.65 -4.12 21.60
CA SER A 339 16.20 -5.02 22.60
C SER A 339 17.31 -5.92 22.06
N PHE A 340 17.27 -6.25 20.76
CA PHE A 340 18.35 -6.94 20.07
C PHE A 340 19.48 -5.99 19.65
N GLU A 341 19.15 -4.77 19.21
CA GLU A 341 20.16 -3.76 18.81
C GLU A 341 21.06 -3.30 19.98
N LEU A 342 20.53 -3.25 21.20
CA LEU A 342 21.27 -2.82 22.40
C LEU A 342 22.04 -3.95 23.08
N ALA A 343 21.76 -5.21 22.76
CA ALA A 343 22.35 -6.34 23.44
C ALA A 343 23.68 -6.75 22.78
N SER A 344 24.76 -6.80 23.56
CA SER A 344 26.06 -7.30 23.10
C SER A 344 26.22 -8.82 23.22
N ASP A 345 25.34 -9.50 23.95
CA ASP A 345 25.32 -10.96 24.11
C ASP A 345 23.90 -11.53 24.28
N LEU A 346 23.78 -12.86 24.26
CA LEU A 346 22.50 -13.58 24.37
C LEU A 346 21.78 -13.35 25.71
N LEU A 347 22.53 -13.12 26.80
CA LEU A 347 21.96 -12.92 28.13
C LEU A 347 21.34 -11.53 28.24
N LEU A 348 22.03 -10.49 27.78
CA LEU A 348 21.53 -9.12 27.65
C LEU A 348 20.36 -9.05 26.68
N SER A 349 20.37 -9.82 25.60
CA SER A 349 19.22 -9.93 24.69
C SER A 349 18.02 -10.55 25.40
N GLY A 350 18.22 -11.59 26.20
CA GLY A 350 17.17 -12.20 27.02
C GLY A 350 16.55 -11.22 28.03
N PHE A 351 17.38 -10.48 28.78
CA PHE A 351 16.89 -9.42 29.69
C PHE A 351 16.20 -8.28 28.95
N GLY A 352 16.75 -7.86 27.80
CA GLY A 352 16.17 -6.85 26.93
C GLY A 352 14.78 -7.23 26.44
N LEU A 353 14.58 -8.49 26.03
CA LEU A 353 13.27 -9.01 25.62
C LEU A 353 12.27 -9.02 26.76
N ILE A 354 12.68 -9.40 27.98
CA ILE A 354 11.81 -9.37 29.16
C ILE A 354 11.38 -7.92 29.46
N LEU A 355 12.32 -6.98 29.47
CA LEU A 355 12.02 -5.56 29.68
C LEU A 355 11.12 -5.00 28.60
N SER A 356 11.39 -5.34 27.34
CA SER A 356 10.56 -5.00 26.18
C SER A 356 9.14 -5.55 26.34
N GLY A 357 8.99 -6.80 26.81
CA GLY A 357 7.70 -7.41 27.12
C GLY A 357 6.89 -6.60 28.14
N PHE A 358 7.52 -6.17 29.25
CA PHE A 358 6.86 -5.31 30.24
C PHE A 358 6.46 -3.94 29.65
N LEU A 359 7.34 -3.33 28.84
CA LEU A 359 7.03 -2.06 28.17
C LEU A 359 5.87 -2.19 27.18
N ILE A 360 5.84 -3.27 26.39
CA ILE A 360 4.76 -3.56 25.44
C ILE A 360 3.43 -3.75 26.19
N LEU A 361 3.42 -4.49 27.30
CA LEU A 361 2.23 -4.63 28.13
C LEU A 361 1.76 -3.27 28.69
N GLY A 362 2.70 -2.42 29.11
CA GLY A 362 2.40 -1.05 29.54
C GLY A 362 1.77 -0.21 28.42
N VAL A 363 2.35 -0.23 27.22
CA VAL A 363 1.82 0.47 26.03
C VAL A 363 0.43 -0.07 25.66
N ALA A 364 0.24 -1.39 25.68
CA ALA A 364 -1.04 -2.01 25.39
C ALA A 364 -2.10 -1.62 26.43
N TRP A 365 -1.75 -1.59 27.71
CA TRP A 365 -2.65 -1.14 28.78
C TRP A 365 -3.07 0.32 28.60
N VAL A 366 -2.13 1.22 28.28
CA VAL A 366 -2.42 2.62 27.96
C VAL A 366 -3.33 2.70 26.73
N ALA A 367 -3.02 1.96 25.67
CA ALA A 367 -3.82 1.94 24.45
C ALA A 367 -5.26 1.47 24.70
N VAL A 368 -5.47 0.46 25.55
CA VAL A 368 -6.81 0.00 25.97
C VAL A 368 -7.54 1.08 26.76
N ARG A 369 -6.87 1.73 27.72
CA ARG A 369 -7.47 2.82 28.49
C ARG A 369 -7.94 3.96 27.60
N VAL A 370 -7.06 4.43 26.71
CA VAL A 370 -7.36 5.49 25.75
C VAL A 370 -8.50 5.05 24.83
N SER A 371 -8.46 3.82 24.29
CA SER A 371 -9.52 3.31 23.41
C SER A 371 -10.88 3.24 24.08
N LYS A 372 -10.97 2.92 25.38
CA LYS A 372 -12.23 2.87 26.12
C LYS A 372 -12.85 4.25 26.31
N THR A 373 -12.04 5.29 26.51
CA THR A 373 -12.50 6.68 26.58
C THR A 373 -13.09 7.18 25.25
N PHE A 374 -12.70 6.58 24.13
CA PHE A 374 -13.19 6.93 22.77
C PHE A 374 -14.15 5.89 22.16
N ALA A 375 -14.64 4.93 22.95
CA ALA A 375 -15.78 4.10 22.57
C ALA A 375 -17.06 4.97 22.64
N PRO A 376 -18.04 4.80 21.73
CA PRO A 376 -19.31 5.51 21.86
C PRO A 376 -19.94 5.07 23.19
N SER A 377 -20.47 6.02 23.97
CA SER A 377 -21.18 5.72 25.20
C SER A 377 -22.36 4.79 24.91
N GLU A 378 -22.49 3.69 25.64
CA GLU A 378 -23.63 2.76 25.55
C GLU A 378 -24.97 3.39 26.01
N GLU A 379 -24.98 4.63 26.48
CA GLU A 379 -26.16 5.30 27.06
C GLU A 379 -26.71 6.43 26.17
N ALA A 380 -27.15 6.12 24.95
CA ALA A 380 -27.93 7.08 24.16
C ALA A 380 -29.09 6.47 23.35
N ASP A 381 -29.56 5.28 23.73
CA ASP A 381 -30.85 4.72 23.28
C ASP A 381 -31.41 3.82 24.39
N ALA A 382 -32.03 4.42 25.40
CA ALA A 382 -32.95 3.76 26.33
C ALA A 382 -34.09 4.71 26.68
#